data_AF-A0A2X3HB41-F1
#
_entry.id   AF-A0A2X3HB41-F1
#
_cell.length_a   1.000
_cell.length_b   1.000
_cell.length_c   1.000
_cell.angle_alpha   90.00
_cell.angle_beta   90.00
_cell.angle_gamma   90.00
#
_symmetry.space_group_name_H-M   'P 1'
#
loop_
_entity.id
_entity.type
_entity.pdbx_description
1 polymer ?
#
loop_
_entity_poly.entity_id
_entity_poly.type
_entity_poly.pdbx_seq_one_letter_code
_entity_poly.pdbx_strand_id
1 'polypeptide(L)'
;MSFNTEGKSAFVYLDVYEKENRVSHKKVAGILSDRKSAMNGELVWGVVGLNLMKPEEVRAKLLVNSAQSEGAIPLKSVLTNQSEQGSAASEPFKNGKIKLGKRYILQYWNRSENGISISEDFFNKEELAKKDQTIILYLIFK
;
A
#
# COMPACT_ATOMS: atom_id res chain seq x y z
N MET A 1 13.65 1.39 1.45
CA MET A 1 13.24 2.79 1.71
C MET A 1 13.46 3.08 3.19
N SER A 2 14.35 4.00 3.51
CA SER A 2 14.63 4.37 4.90
C SER A 2 13.70 5.50 5.37
N PHE A 3 13.41 5.52 6.67
CA PHE A 3 12.60 6.56 7.30
C PHE A 3 13.06 6.86 8.73
N ASN A 4 12.76 8.08 9.18
CA ASN A 4 12.94 8.52 10.56
C ASN A 4 11.74 9.38 10.95
N THR A 5 11.02 8.95 11.97
CA THR A 5 9.86 9.67 12.52
C THR A 5 9.68 9.37 13.99
N GLU A 6 8.71 10.03 14.63
CA GLU A 6 8.28 9.71 15.99
C GLU A 6 6.82 9.26 15.95
N GLY A 7 6.55 8.04 16.42
CA GLY A 7 5.22 7.43 16.34
C GLY A 7 5.07 6.26 17.30
N LYS A 8 3.86 5.73 17.42
CA LYS A 8 3.56 4.48 18.11
C LYS A 8 3.63 3.28 17.18
N SER A 9 3.39 3.46 15.88
CA SER A 9 3.32 2.35 14.93
C SER A 9 3.65 2.76 13.51
N ALA A 10 4.05 1.74 12.74
CA ALA A 10 4.20 1.80 11.30
C ALA A 10 3.57 0.54 10.73
N PHE A 11 2.55 0.71 9.89
CA PHE A 11 1.79 -0.40 9.32
C PHE A 11 1.72 -0.30 7.80
N VAL A 12 1.94 -1.42 7.14
CA VAL A 12 1.72 -1.58 5.71
C VAL A 12 0.40 -2.29 5.51
N TYR A 13 -0.48 -1.69 4.72
CA TYR A 13 -1.80 -2.22 4.40
C TYR A 13 -1.98 -2.39 2.90
N LEU A 14 -2.78 -3.38 2.55
CA LEU A 14 -3.30 -3.62 1.21
C LEU A 14 -4.82 -3.48 1.26
N ASP A 15 -5.34 -2.45 0.59
CA ASP A 15 -6.77 -2.24 0.43
C ASP A 15 -7.18 -2.57 -1.00
N VAL A 16 -8.32 -3.25 -1.15
CA VAL A 16 -8.94 -3.54 -2.45
C VAL A 16 -10.29 -2.87 -2.48
N TYR A 17 -10.54 -2.15 -3.56
CA TYR A 17 -11.79 -1.45 -3.82
C TYR A 17 -12.42 -2.01 -5.10
N GLU A 18 -13.75 -2.17 -5.05
CA GLU A 18 -14.60 -2.29 -6.23
C GLU A 18 -15.38 -1.00 -6.36
N LYS A 19 -15.10 -0.25 -7.43
CA LYS A 19 -15.50 1.16 -7.50
C LYS A 19 -15.04 1.89 -6.23
N GLU A 20 -15.93 2.65 -5.59
CA GLU A 20 -15.66 3.37 -4.34
C GLU A 20 -15.74 2.53 -3.06
N ASN A 21 -16.16 1.26 -3.15
CA ASN A 21 -16.40 0.42 -2.00
C ASN A 21 -15.16 -0.41 -1.66
N ARG A 22 -14.66 -0.28 -0.43
CA ARG A 22 -13.56 -1.12 0.04
C ARG A 22 -14.07 -2.53 0.35
N VAL A 23 -13.70 -3.49 -0.49
CA VAL A 23 -14.10 -4.90 -0.36
C VAL A 23 -13.08 -5.74 0.42
N SER A 24 -11.83 -5.27 0.53
CA SER A 24 -10.80 -5.94 1.34
C SER A 24 -9.85 -4.94 2.01
N HIS A 25 -9.42 -5.28 3.23
CA HIS A 25 -8.42 -4.55 4.01
C HIS A 25 -7.53 -5.55 4.74
N LYS A 26 -6.25 -5.62 4.36
CA LYS A 26 -5.29 -6.57 4.95
C LYS A 26 -4.05 -5.84 5.45
N LYS A 27 -3.62 -6.15 6.67
CA LYS A 27 -2.31 -5.75 7.17
C LYS A 27 -1.26 -6.71 6.60
N VAL A 28 -0.28 -6.16 5.87
CA VAL A 28 0.81 -6.95 5.27
C VAL A 28 1.95 -7.11 6.28
N ALA A 29 2.41 -6.01 6.85
CA ALA A 29 3.49 -5.98 7.84
C ALA A 29 3.27 -4.83 8.83
N GLY A 30 3.89 -4.90 10.00
CA GLY A 30 3.62 -3.92 11.04
C GLY A 30 4.46 -3.98 12.30
N ILE A 31 4.86 -2.81 12.79
CA ILE A 31 5.47 -2.64 14.11
C ILE A 31 4.55 -1.76 14.96
N LEU A 32 4.35 -2.16 16.21
CA LEU A 32 3.61 -1.44 17.23
C LEU A 32 4.47 -1.33 18.48
N SER A 33 4.52 -0.13 19.03
CA SER A 33 5.09 0.22 20.33
C SER A 33 3.96 0.62 21.29
N ASP A 34 4.15 0.34 22.57
CA ASP A 34 3.24 0.72 23.66
C ASP A 34 3.18 2.25 23.85
N ARG A 35 4.31 2.92 23.62
CA ARG A 35 4.47 4.37 23.73
C ARG A 35 4.93 4.98 22.42
N LYS A 36 4.71 6.30 22.30
CA LYS A 36 5.23 7.08 21.19
C LYS A 36 6.75 7.19 21.37
N SER A 37 7.51 6.83 20.35
CA SER A 37 8.98 6.84 20.40
C SER A 37 9.56 7.12 19.02
N ALA A 38 10.87 7.41 18.99
CA ALA A 38 11.61 7.47 17.73
C ALA A 38 11.52 6.12 16.99
N MET A 39 11.22 6.19 15.70
CA MET A 39 11.13 5.08 14.77
C MET A 39 12.13 5.34 13.63
N ASN A 40 13.32 4.77 13.76
CA ASN A 40 14.32 4.75 12.70
C ASN A 40 14.24 3.42 12.00
N GLY A 41 13.94 3.41 10.71
CA GLY A 41 13.64 2.15 10.05
C GLY A 41 13.83 2.12 8.56
N GLU A 42 13.64 0.92 8.04
CA GLU A 42 13.64 0.61 6.62
C GLU A 42 12.39 -0.21 6.27
N LEU A 43 11.77 0.15 5.16
CA LEU A 43 10.71 -0.60 4.50
C LEU A 43 11.20 -1.10 3.14
N VAL A 44 11.06 -2.39 2.90
CA VAL A 44 11.20 -3.02 1.59
C VAL A 44 9.86 -3.63 1.21
N TRP A 45 9.40 -3.39 -0.01
CA TRP A 45 8.18 -3.99 -0.53
C TRP A 45 8.40 -4.39 -1.99
N GLY A 46 7.53 -5.27 -2.47
CA GLY A 46 7.50 -5.64 -3.88
C GLY A 46 6.31 -6.51 -4.20
N VAL A 47 6.11 -6.70 -5.49
CA VAL A 47 5.19 -7.70 -6.02
C VAL A 47 5.94 -8.84 -6.67
N VAL A 48 5.41 -10.04 -6.49
CA VAL A 48 5.88 -11.25 -7.14
C VAL A 48 4.90 -11.60 -8.26
N GLY A 49 5.44 -11.94 -9.42
CA GLY A 49 4.69 -12.33 -10.61
C GLY A 49 5.48 -12.01 -11.87
N LEU A 50 5.26 -12.79 -12.94
CA LEU A 50 5.91 -12.57 -14.23
C LEU A 50 5.32 -11.36 -14.98
N ASN A 51 4.11 -10.91 -14.59
CA ASN A 51 3.40 -9.78 -15.16
C ASN A 51 3.06 -8.76 -14.08
N LEU A 52 3.60 -7.54 -14.18
CA LEU A 52 3.32 -6.42 -13.25
C LEU A 52 1.86 -5.97 -13.28
N MET A 53 1.14 -6.27 -14.37
CA MET A 53 -0.29 -6.02 -14.54
C MET A 53 -1.14 -7.18 -14.01
N LYS A 54 -0.52 -8.30 -13.64
CA LYS A 54 -1.18 -9.43 -13.00
C LYS A 54 -0.32 -9.96 -11.83
N PRO A 55 -0.06 -9.13 -10.81
CA PRO A 55 0.73 -9.54 -9.67
C PRO A 55 0.06 -10.70 -8.95
N GLU A 56 0.85 -11.66 -8.47
CA GLU A 56 0.34 -12.85 -7.80
C GLU A 56 0.37 -12.71 -6.29
N GLU A 57 1.35 -11.97 -5.77
CA GLU A 57 1.57 -11.80 -4.35
C GLU A 57 2.23 -10.44 -4.06
N VAL A 58 1.82 -9.81 -2.97
CA VAL A 58 2.48 -8.63 -2.41
C VAL A 58 3.30 -9.06 -1.21
N ARG A 59 4.55 -8.58 -1.11
CA ARG A 59 5.42 -8.78 0.05
C ARG A 59 5.85 -7.44 0.63
N ALA A 60 5.95 -7.37 1.95
CA ALA A 60 6.55 -6.25 2.64
C ALA A 60 7.36 -6.72 3.84
N LYS A 61 8.49 -6.05 4.08
CA LYS A 61 9.35 -6.20 5.25
C LYS A 61 9.65 -4.83 5.83
N LEU A 62 9.40 -4.68 7.11
CA LEU A 62 9.65 -3.48 7.90
C LEU A 62 10.67 -3.80 9.00
N LEU A 63 11.70 -2.98 9.10
CA LEU A 63 12.70 -3.00 10.17
C LEU A 63 12.65 -1.65 10.88
N VAL A 64 12.48 -1.62 12.20
CA VAL A 64 12.44 -0.38 13.00
C VAL A 64 13.22 -0.53 14.29
N ASN A 65 14.26 0.28 14.47
CA ASN A 65 15.25 0.30 15.55
C ASN A 65 16.01 -1.03 15.71
N SER A 66 15.30 -2.12 15.98
CA SER A 66 15.78 -3.52 15.95
C SER A 66 14.63 -4.54 15.78
N ALA A 67 13.38 -4.08 15.75
CA ALA A 67 12.21 -4.93 15.57
C ALA A 67 11.95 -5.13 14.08
N GLN A 68 11.66 -6.37 13.68
CA GLN A 68 11.33 -6.73 12.30
C GLN A 68 9.89 -7.26 12.23
N SER A 69 9.18 -6.88 11.17
CA SER A 69 7.92 -7.49 10.77
C SER A 69 7.91 -7.67 9.26
N GLU A 70 7.47 -8.83 8.81
CA GLU A 70 7.32 -9.12 7.39
C GLU A 70 6.04 -9.90 7.15
N GLY A 71 5.57 -9.85 5.91
CA GLY A 71 4.42 -10.63 5.50
C GLY A 71 4.23 -10.63 3.99
N ALA A 72 3.39 -11.56 3.57
CA ALA A 72 3.03 -11.78 2.18
C ALA A 72 1.51 -11.97 2.08
N ILE A 73 0.90 -11.40 1.03
CA ILE A 73 -0.51 -11.55 0.74
C ILE A 73 -0.65 -12.05 -0.70
N PRO A 74 -1.12 -13.30 -0.91
CA PRO A 74 -1.50 -13.78 -2.23
C PRO A 74 -2.67 -12.97 -2.76
N LEU A 75 -2.53 -12.34 -3.92
CA LEU A 75 -3.57 -11.47 -4.48
C LEU A 75 -4.83 -12.25 -4.87
N LYS A 76 -4.70 -13.52 -5.27
CA LYS A 76 -5.85 -14.41 -5.46
C LYS A 76 -6.79 -14.52 -4.26
N SER A 77 -6.29 -14.27 -3.04
CA SER A 77 -7.09 -14.33 -1.80
C SER A 77 -7.90 -13.05 -1.52
N VAL A 78 -7.58 -11.95 -2.22
CA VAL A 78 -8.19 -10.62 -1.99
C VAL A 78 -8.84 -10.04 -3.24
N LEU A 79 -8.51 -10.56 -4.43
CA LEU A 79 -9.12 -10.16 -5.69
C LEU A 79 -10.35 -11.01 -5.98
N THR A 80 -11.47 -10.34 -6.14
CA THR A 80 -12.74 -10.89 -6.62
C THR A 80 -12.74 -11.17 -8.12
N ASN A 81 -11.87 -10.49 -8.88
CA ASN A 81 -11.70 -10.67 -10.31
C ASN A 81 -10.20 -10.68 -10.67
N GLN A 82 -9.73 -11.73 -11.35
CA GLN A 82 -8.31 -11.96 -11.69
C GLN A 82 -7.89 -11.39 -13.06
N SER A 83 -8.71 -10.49 -13.63
CA SER A 83 -8.38 -9.78 -14.85
C SER A 83 -7.10 -8.96 -14.69
N GLU A 84 -6.38 -8.74 -15.79
CA GLU A 84 -5.22 -7.86 -15.81
C GLU A 84 -5.60 -6.44 -15.41
N GLN A 85 -4.73 -5.82 -14.62
CA GLN A 85 -4.81 -4.40 -14.27
C GLN A 85 -4.47 -3.60 -15.52
N GLY A 86 -5.10 -2.43 -15.68
CA GLY A 86 -4.83 -1.50 -16.78
C GLY A 86 -3.68 -0.53 -16.50
N SER A 87 -3.30 -0.33 -15.23
CA SER A 87 -2.16 0.50 -14.87
C SER A 87 -1.52 0.15 -13.52
N ALA A 88 -0.25 0.53 -13.37
CA ALA A 88 0.49 0.45 -12.11
C ALA A 88 1.31 1.74 -11.89
N ALA A 89 1.32 2.25 -10.65
CA ALA A 89 2.11 3.42 -10.27
C ALA A 89 2.69 3.25 -8.86
N SER A 90 3.82 3.89 -8.59
CA SER A 90 4.42 4.03 -7.27
C SER A 90 4.63 5.50 -6.97
N GLU A 91 4.24 5.98 -5.79
CA GLU A 91 4.59 7.33 -5.36
C GLU A 91 5.92 7.26 -4.61
N PRO A 92 7.02 7.81 -5.14
CA PRO A 92 8.29 7.78 -4.42
C PRO A 92 8.14 8.56 -3.12
N PHE A 93 8.50 7.92 -2.02
CA PHE A 93 8.57 8.55 -0.71
C PHE A 93 9.60 9.67 -0.73
N LYS A 94 9.15 10.92 -0.85
CA LYS A 94 10.05 12.08 -0.83
C LYS A 94 10.62 12.24 0.58
N ASN A 95 11.95 12.34 0.67
CA ASN A 95 12.64 12.75 1.89
C ASN A 95 12.06 14.09 2.37
N GLY A 96 11.35 14.06 3.50
CA GLY A 96 10.60 15.19 4.06
C GLY A 96 9.96 14.78 5.39
N LYS A 97 9.35 15.73 6.11
CA LYS A 97 8.73 15.44 7.43
C LYS A 97 7.56 14.47 7.25
N ILE A 98 7.72 13.26 7.78
CA ILE A 98 6.66 12.26 7.89
C ILE A 98 5.52 12.84 8.74
N LYS A 99 4.28 12.72 8.24
CA LYS A 99 3.06 13.19 8.89
C LYS A 99 2.30 11.97 9.41
N LEU A 100 2.02 11.94 10.70
CA LEU A 100 1.20 10.89 11.31
C LEU A 100 -0.21 10.89 10.70
N GLY A 101 -0.76 9.70 10.51
CA GLY A 101 -2.07 9.49 9.89
C GLY A 101 -2.09 9.60 8.35
N LYS A 102 -1.05 10.16 7.72
CA LYS A 102 -0.96 10.19 6.25
C LYS A 102 -0.74 8.77 5.71
N ARG A 103 -1.49 8.42 4.66
CA ARG A 103 -1.29 7.20 3.87
C ARG A 103 -0.27 7.50 2.78
N TYR A 104 0.85 6.79 2.80
CA TYR A 104 1.92 6.91 1.83
C TYR A 104 1.79 5.78 0.82
N ILE A 105 1.46 6.10 -0.43
CA ILE A 105 1.23 5.09 -1.46
C ILE A 105 2.57 4.47 -1.87
N LEU A 106 2.70 3.16 -1.65
CA LEU A 106 3.87 2.40 -2.04
C LEU A 106 3.71 1.87 -3.46
N GLN A 107 2.52 1.35 -3.74
CA GLN A 107 2.16 0.86 -5.05
C GLN A 107 0.64 0.87 -5.23
N TYR A 108 0.23 1.07 -6.46
CA TYR A 108 -1.15 1.26 -6.85
C TYR A 108 -1.39 0.53 -8.16
N TRP A 109 -2.51 -0.18 -8.25
CA TRP A 109 -2.99 -0.81 -9.48
C TRP A 109 -4.47 -0.49 -9.67
N ASN A 110 -4.88 -0.30 -10.92
CA ASN A 110 -6.31 -0.22 -11.23
C ASN A 110 -6.65 -0.87 -12.56
N ARG A 111 -7.95 -1.14 -12.70
CA ARG A 111 -8.61 -1.45 -13.97
C ARG A 111 -9.58 -0.32 -14.30
N SER A 112 -9.39 0.29 -15.46
CA SER A 112 -10.18 1.42 -15.97
C SER A 112 -10.34 1.25 -17.49
N GLU A 113 -11.56 1.43 -17.99
CA GLU A 113 -11.81 1.48 -19.44
C GLU A 113 -11.24 2.76 -20.08
N ASN A 114 -11.04 3.82 -19.28
CA ASN A 114 -10.62 5.15 -19.74
C ASN A 114 -9.10 5.39 -19.62
N GLY A 115 -8.30 4.35 -19.43
CA GLY A 115 -6.84 4.46 -19.28
C GLY A 115 -6.37 4.99 -17.91
N ILE A 116 -5.12 5.47 -17.87
CA ILE A 116 -4.41 5.85 -16.63
C ILE A 116 -4.86 7.23 -16.14
N SER A 117 -5.68 7.29 -15.09
CA SER A 117 -5.87 8.50 -14.26
C SER A 117 -4.96 8.40 -13.04
N ILE A 118 -3.92 9.25 -12.99
CA ILE A 118 -3.13 9.47 -11.77
C ILE A 118 -3.79 10.62 -11.02
N SER A 119 -4.57 10.28 -9.99
CA SER A 119 -5.14 11.25 -9.06
C SER A 119 -4.09 11.66 -8.01
N GLU A 120 -4.15 12.91 -7.55
CA GLU A 120 -3.39 13.35 -6.37
C GLU A 120 -3.89 12.69 -5.07
N ASP A 121 -5.17 12.26 -5.05
CA ASP A 121 -5.77 11.49 -3.97
C ASP A 121 -6.27 10.14 -4.48
N PHE A 122 -5.49 9.09 -4.20
CA PHE A 122 -5.79 7.71 -4.58
C PHE A 122 -7.00 7.12 -3.84
N PHE A 123 -7.48 7.76 -2.77
CA PHE A 123 -8.61 7.31 -1.97
C PHE A 123 -9.88 8.14 -2.21
N ASN A 124 -9.85 9.09 -3.15
CA ASN A 124 -11.01 9.88 -3.51
C ASN A 124 -12.11 8.98 -4.09
N LYS A 125 -13.32 9.05 -3.51
CA LYS A 125 -14.45 8.19 -3.89
C LYS A 125 -14.87 8.37 -5.34
N GLU A 126 -14.91 9.60 -5.84
CA GLU A 126 -15.30 9.90 -7.22
C GLU A 126 -14.29 9.30 -8.22
N GLU A 127 -13.00 9.36 -7.90
CA GLU A 127 -11.95 8.74 -8.72
C GLU A 127 -11.94 7.22 -8.63
N LEU A 128 -12.29 6.65 -7.48
CA LEU A 128 -12.44 5.22 -7.29
C LEU A 128 -13.69 4.69 -8.02
N ALA A 129 -14.79 5.45 -8.02
CA ALA A 129 -16.05 5.06 -8.67
C ALA A 129 -15.93 4.91 -10.19
N LYS A 130 -14.98 5.62 -10.82
CA LYS A 130 -14.65 5.53 -12.25
C LYS A 130 -13.85 4.27 -12.62
N LYS A 131 -13.36 3.52 -11.64
CA LYS A 131 -12.50 2.34 -11.82
C LYS A 131 -13.27 1.11 -11.38
N ASP A 132 -13.18 0.03 -12.15
CA ASP A 132 -13.85 -1.22 -11.77
C ASP A 132 -13.26 -1.79 -10.49
N GLN A 133 -11.92 -1.78 -10.43
CA GLN A 133 -11.16 -2.30 -9.32
C GLN A 133 -9.93 -1.44 -9.10
N THR A 134 -9.62 -1.22 -7.83
CA THR A 134 -8.39 -0.52 -7.41
C THR A 134 -7.74 -1.28 -6.27
N ILE A 135 -6.43 -1.52 -6.37
CA ILE A 135 -5.61 -2.14 -5.34
C ILE A 135 -4.60 -1.11 -4.88
N ILE A 136 -4.53 -0.86 -3.57
CA ILE A 136 -3.66 0.17 -2.99
C ILE A 136 -2.82 -0.45 -1.88
N LEU A 137 -1.50 -0.49 -2.10
CA LEU A 137 -0.51 -0.81 -1.08
C LEU A 137 0.02 0.50 -0.49
N TYR A 138 -0.11 0.69 0.81
CA TYR A 138 0.32 1.93 1.47
C TYR A 138 0.89 1.70 2.86
N LEU A 139 1.76 2.63 3.27
CA LEU A 139 2.31 2.74 4.61
C LEU A 139 1.58 3.84 5.39
N ILE A 140 1.31 3.60 6.67
CA ILE A 140 0.80 4.62 7.59
C ILE A 140 1.59 4.59 8.90
N PHE A 141 1.96 5.78 9.37
CA PHE A 141 2.54 5.99 10.70
C PHE A 141 1.45 6.54 11.62
N LYS A 142 1.35 6.03 12.84
CA LYS A 142 0.44 6.55 13.89
C LYS A 142 1.20 6.70 15.19
#